data_AF-A0A7V7C280-F1
#
_entry.id   AF-A0A7V7C280-F1
#
_cell.length_a   1.000
_cell.length_b   1.000
_cell.length_c   1.000
_cell.angle_alpha   90.00
_cell.angle_beta   90.00
_cell.angle_gamma   90.00
#
_symmetry.space_group_name_H-M   'P 1'
#
loop_
_entity.id
_entity.type
_entity.pdbx_description
1 polymer ?
#
loop_
_entity_poly.entity_id
_entity_poly.type
_entity_poly.pdbx_seq_one_letter_code
_entity_poly.pdbx_strand_id
1 'polypeptide(L)' 'VPYGTLLCVSDKPLHGELKLPGMATEFYKRQVAQHLTIGIRAVEKLAEMPPERLHSRKLRSFSETAFQ' A
#
# COMPACT_ATOMS: atom_id res chain seq x y z
N VAL A 1 -11.65 10.15 1.84
CA VAL A 1 -10.78 9.16 2.53
C VAL A 1 -9.41 9.15 1.87
N PRO A 2 -8.31 9.41 2.59
CA PRO A 2 -6.95 9.25 2.07
C PRO A 2 -6.68 7.81 1.65
N TYR A 3 -5.96 7.61 0.55
CA TYR A 3 -5.65 6.28 0.02
C TYR A 3 -4.21 6.22 -0.50
N GLY A 4 -3.69 5.00 -0.60
CA GLY A 4 -2.37 4.73 -1.16
C GLY A 4 -2.24 3.25 -1.52
N THR A 5 -1.40 2.96 -2.51
CA THR A 5 -1.15 1.60 -3.00
C THR A 5 0.34 1.32 -2.93
N LEU A 6 0.71 0.22 -2.27
CA LEU A 6 2.06 -0.34 -2.29
C LEU A 6 2.00 -1.71 -2.93
N LEU A 7 2.66 -1.88 -4.07
CA LEU A 7 2.74 -3.14 -4.79
C LEU A 7 4.12 -3.79 -4.59
N CYS A 8 4.15 -5.12 -4.56
CA CYS A 8 5.38 -5.89 -4.63
C CYS A 8 5.39 -6.64 -5.96
N VAL A 9 6.50 -6.52 -6.70
CA VAL A 9 6.65 -7.21 -7.99
C VAL A 9 6.67 -8.71 -7.75
N SER A 10 5.67 -9.42 -8.28
CA SER A 10 5.58 -10.87 -8.22
C SER A 10 6.43 -11.53 -9.30
N ASP A 11 6.46 -10.97 -10.50
CA ASP A 11 6.98 -11.60 -11.71
C ASP A 11 7.27 -10.54 -12.79
N LYS A 12 7.94 -10.94 -13.88
CA LYS A 12 8.30 -10.04 -14.99
C LYS A 12 7.91 -10.67 -16.34
N PRO A 13 6.62 -10.58 -16.73
CA PRO A 13 6.12 -11.26 -17.94
C PRO A 13 6.85 -10.82 -19.22
N LEU A 14 7.18 -9.52 -19.35
CA LEU A 14 7.89 -8.99 -20.52
C LEU A 14 9.34 -9.46 -20.66
N HIS A 15 9.89 -10.12 -19.63
CA HIS A 15 11.25 -10.68 -19.63
C HIS A 15 11.23 -12.21 -19.66
N GLY A 16 10.07 -12.84 -19.86
CA GLY A 16 9.93 -14.30 -19.85
C GLY A 16 9.94 -14.93 -18.45
N GLU A 17 10.02 -14.12 -17.38
CA GLU A 17 10.00 -14.59 -15.99
C GLU A 17 8.55 -14.71 -15.46
N LEU A 18 7.71 -15.53 -16.11
CA LEU A 18 6.33 -15.76 -15.67
C LEU A 18 6.31 -16.69 -14.46
N LYS A 19 5.62 -16.29 -13.38
CA LYS A 19 5.42 -17.19 -12.23
C LYS A 19 4.34 -18.22 -12.53
N LEU A 20 4.68 -19.51 -12.41
CA LEU A 20 3.72 -20.61 -12.44
C LEU A 20 3.05 -20.79 -11.06
N PRO A 21 1.75 -21.14 -11.01
CA PRO A 21 1.05 -21.46 -9.76
C PRO A 21 1.76 -22.60 -9.03
N GLY A 22 2.13 -22.40 -7.76
CA GLY A 22 2.80 -23.42 -6.92
C GLY A 22 4.30 -23.18 -6.67
N MET A 23 4.95 -22.26 -7.37
CA MET A 23 6.34 -21.87 -7.10
C MET A 23 6.44 -20.82 -5.98
N ALA A 24 5.93 -21.15 -4.80
CA ALA A 24 6.16 -20.36 -3.59
C ALA A 24 7.61 -20.57 -3.12
N THR A 25 8.56 -19.96 -3.82
CA THR A 25 9.96 -19.92 -3.40
C THR A 25 10.07 -19.25 -2.03
N GLU A 26 11.04 -19.67 -1.22
CA GLU A 26 11.33 -19.05 0.09
C GLU A 26 11.49 -17.53 -0.02
N PHE A 27 12.06 -17.07 -1.14
CA PHE A 27 12.17 -15.67 -1.52
C PHE A 27 10.80 -14.97 -1.59
N TYR A 28 9.79 -15.59 -2.19
CA TYR A 28 8.43 -15.02 -2.27
C TYR A 28 7.79 -14.90 -0.88
N LYS A 29 7.93 -15.91 -0.03
CA LYS A 29 7.41 -15.86 1.35
C LYS A 29 8.03 -14.72 2.15
N ARG A 30 9.35 -14.55 2.04
CA ARG A 30 10.08 -13.44 2.66
C ARG A 30 9.60 -12.08 2.13
N GLN A 31 9.43 -11.95 0.81
CA GLN A 31 8.93 -10.71 0.18
C GLN A 31 7.52 -10.35 0.65
N VAL A 32 6.61 -11.34 0.70
CA VAL A 32 5.23 -11.13 1.18
C VAL A 32 5.21 -10.69 2.65
N ALA A 33 5.99 -11.35 3.52
CA ALA A 33 6.08 -10.98 4.93
C ALA A 33 6.64 -9.56 5.13
N GLN A 34 7.67 -9.21 4.37
CA GLN A 34 8.24 -7.87 4.39
C GLN A 34 7.25 -6.82 3.86
N HIS A 35 6.54 -7.12 2.76
CA HIS A 35 5.55 -6.22 2.18
C HIS A 35 4.42 -5.91 3.17
N LEU A 36 3.90 -6.94 3.85
CA LEU A 36 2.91 -6.75 4.92
C LEU A 36 3.47 -5.89 6.07
N THR A 37 4.70 -6.16 6.49
CA THR A 37 5.37 -5.39 7.54
C THR A 37 5.47 -3.91 7.17
N ILE A 38 5.84 -3.59 5.92
CA ILE A 38 5.89 -2.20 5.43
C ILE A 38 4.49 -1.57 5.49
N GLY A 39 3.45 -2.30 5.07
CA GLY A 39 2.07 -1.83 5.15
C GLY A 39 1.63 -1.50 6.58
N ILE A 40 1.93 -2.38 7.53
CA ILE A 40 1.62 -2.17 8.96
C ILE A 40 2.37 -0.94 9.48
N ARG A 41 3.69 -0.83 9.23
CA ARG A 41 4.49 0.33 9.64
C ARG A 41 3.99 1.64 9.03
N ALA A 42 3.48 1.60 7.80
CA ALA A 42 2.88 2.78 7.18
C ALA A 42 1.61 3.19 7.94
N VAL A 43 0.73 2.25 8.28
CA VAL A 43 -0.49 2.53 9.05
C VAL A 43 -0.16 3.02 10.46
N GLU A 44 0.81 2.44 11.15
CA GLU A 44 1.30 2.93 12.46
C GLU A 44 1.74 4.40 12.36
N LYS A 45 2.58 4.72 11.37
CA LYS A 45 3.04 6.10 11.13
C LYS A 45 1.89 7.06 10.84
N LEU A 46 0.87 6.63 10.09
CA LEU A 46 -0.30 7.45 9.79
C LEU A 46 -1.18 7.65 11.03
N ALA A 47 -1.28 6.63 11.90
CA ALA A 47 -2.04 6.69 13.15
C ALA A 47 -1.38 7.62 14.18
N GLU A 48 -0.05 7.73 14.17
CA GLU A 48 0.71 8.67 15.01
C GLU A 48 0.60 10.14 14.54
N MET A 49 0.07 10.40 13.33
CA MET A 49 -0.11 11.77 12.83
C MET A 49 -1.32 12.45 13.47
N PRO A 50 -1.25 13.77 13.73
CA PRO A 50 -2.43 14.56 14.02
C PRO A 50 -3.48 14.38 12.91
N PRO A 51 -4.79 14.28 13.24
CA PRO A 51 -5.86 14.08 12.25
C PRO A 51 -5.83 15.12 11.11
N GLU A 52 -5.53 16.39 11.42
CA GLU A 52 -5.39 17.47 10.44
C GLU A 52 -4.20 17.31 9.48
N ARG A 53 -3.20 16.48 9.81
CA ARG A 53 -2.08 16.15 8.90
C ARG A 53 -2.41 14.98 7.98
N LEU A 54 -3.18 14.02 8.47
CA LEU A 54 -3.62 12.87 7.67
C LEU A 54 -4.64 13.28 6.60
N HIS A 55 -5.61 14.13 6.98
CA HIS A 55 -6.62 14.67 6.07
C HIS A 55 -6.20 16.02 5.51
N SER A 56 -5.91 16.07 4.21
CA SER A 56 -5.56 17.30 3.51
C SER A 56 -6.67 17.77 2.58
N ARG A 57 -6.45 18.93 1.93
CA ARG A 57 -7.43 19.50 0.99
C ARG A 57 -7.46 18.82 -0.39
N LYS A 58 -6.61 17.82 -0.64
CA LYS A 58 -6.43 17.18 -1.97
C LYS A 58 -7.66 16.47 -2.52
N LEU A 59 -8.58 16.09 -1.65
CA LEU A 59 -9.82 15.37 -2.02
C LEU A 59 -11.06 16.24 -1.88
N ARG A 60 -10.91 17.54 -1.59
CA ARG A 60 -12.04 18.45 -1.38
C ARG A 60 -12.73 18.80 -2.70
N SER A 61 -14.05 18.81 -2.70
CA SER A 61 -14.86 19.33 -3.80
C SER A 61 -15.24 20.79 -3.56
N PHE A 62 -15.75 21.48 -4.60
CA PHE A 62 -16.20 22.86 -4.48
C PHE A 62 -17.44 23.02 -3.57
N SER A 63 -18.26 21.98 -3.46
CA SER A 63 -19.50 21.94 -2.68
C SER A 63 -19.39 20.93 -1.53
N GLU A 64 -18.23 20.91 -0.86
CA GLU A 64 -17.96 19.98 0.22
C GLU A 64 -18.78 20.33 1.48
N THR A 65 -19.33 19.30 2.12
CA THR A 65 -20.07 19.45 3.37
C THR A 65 -19.12 19.70 4.54
N ALA A 66 -19.63 20.32 5.61
CA ALA A 66 -18.81 20.69 6.78
C ALA A 66 -18.30 19.50 7.63
N PHE A 67 -18.70 18.27 7.31
CA PHE A 67 -18.40 17.08 8.11
C PHE A 67 -17.39 16.17 7.40
N GLN A 68 -16.42 15.65 8.17
CA GLN A 68 -15.47 14.60 7.80
C GLN A 68 -15.68 13.34 8.64
#